data_AF-A0A4Q9H9S2-F1
#
_entry.id   AF-A0A4Q9H9S2-F1
#
_cell.length_a   1.000
_cell.length_b   1.000
_cell.length_c   1.000
_cell.angle_alpha   90.00
_cell.angle_beta   90.00
_cell.angle_gamma   90.00
#
_symmetry.space_group_name_H-M   'P 1'
#
loop_
_entity.id
_entity.type
_entity.pdbx_description
1 polymer ?
#
loop_
_entity_poly.entity_id
_entity_poly.type
_entity_poly.pdbx_seq_one_letter_code
_entity_poly.pdbx_strand_id
1 'polypeptide(L)'
;MKLKIFTLFFFSAVVTLSLSCRKAELLQPDPAKIIQLNITGASDVALEYLYKDSIIATPPVGSINVKTLLSVKGENATLKVRKKGTSEILLTKTITAIPFDQNISLFYDGTKIYNSAISLIVKGFALSGEIEFLLDGKLLSSGTSIINSNFFILIDKGTTREITIRKKGTTEILFTKTIESEIARQNIDFFFDGTKITNNVKLTPPANPTNMMISAKFETIFAPQFKNVDVDIVFYTKPKSATITTAGTKVTPELRLTLKKDGSFNSIELPALPGPDYIYSFDVFESGTNNVPYTTTASPFVNAAFPFKQNEGRYGAINFEANASKLFIIKDTKNLASTTRSTYFSGAITDLSEYFR
;
A
#
# COMPACT_ATOMS: atom_id res chain seq x y z
N MET A 1 -10.19 104.53 0.10
CA MET A 1 -10.09 103.77 -1.17
C MET A 1 -8.99 102.69 -1.19
N LYS A 2 -8.00 102.70 -0.28
CA LYS A 2 -6.88 101.72 -0.27
C LYS A 2 -7.20 100.31 0.28
N LEU A 3 -8.25 100.16 1.11
CA LEU A 3 -8.58 98.87 1.75
C LEU A 3 -9.29 97.87 0.82
N LYS A 4 -10.01 98.35 -0.21
CA LYS A 4 -10.80 97.51 -1.14
C LYS A 4 -9.96 96.85 -2.24
N ILE A 5 -8.78 97.42 -2.56
CA ILE A 5 -7.87 96.86 -3.58
C ILE A 5 -7.06 95.70 -3.00
N PHE A 6 -6.66 95.78 -1.74
CA PHE A 6 -5.91 94.72 -1.06
C PHE A 6 -6.74 93.45 -0.87
N THR A 7 -8.03 93.59 -0.55
CA THR A 7 -8.95 92.45 -0.41
C THR A 7 -9.21 91.75 -1.73
N LEU A 8 -9.31 92.51 -2.84
CA LEU A 8 -9.51 91.94 -4.18
C LEU A 8 -8.28 91.14 -4.65
N PHE A 9 -7.07 91.64 -4.37
CA PHE A 9 -5.82 90.94 -4.70
C PHE A 9 -5.64 89.67 -3.88
N PHE A 10 -5.98 89.70 -2.58
CA PHE A 10 -5.87 88.53 -1.72
C PHE A 10 -6.88 87.44 -2.10
N PHE A 11 -8.11 87.83 -2.47
CA PHE A 11 -9.13 86.87 -2.93
C PHE A 11 -8.74 86.24 -4.29
N SER A 12 -8.17 87.03 -5.20
CA SER A 12 -7.65 86.53 -6.48
C SER A 12 -6.50 85.54 -6.31
N ALA A 13 -5.58 85.80 -5.38
CA ALA A 13 -4.47 84.90 -5.06
C ALA A 13 -4.94 83.58 -4.43
N VAL A 14 -5.94 83.61 -3.55
CA VAL A 14 -6.48 82.39 -2.92
C VAL A 14 -7.27 81.53 -3.92
N VAL A 15 -8.05 82.15 -4.82
CA VAL A 15 -8.77 81.42 -5.87
C VAL A 15 -7.80 80.78 -6.87
N THR A 16 -6.73 81.47 -7.27
CA THR A 16 -5.70 80.92 -8.18
C THR A 16 -4.85 79.83 -7.52
N LEU A 17 -4.57 79.89 -6.22
CA LEU A 17 -3.90 78.83 -5.48
C LEU A 17 -4.79 77.60 -5.25
N SER A 18 -6.11 77.78 -5.04
CA SER A 18 -7.06 76.68 -4.87
C SER A 18 -7.46 75.97 -6.17
N LEU A 19 -7.27 76.63 -7.32
CA LEU A 19 -7.40 76.05 -8.66
C LEU A 19 -6.04 75.58 -9.22
N SER A 20 -4.96 75.68 -8.45
CA SER A 20 -3.69 75.05 -8.81
C SER A 20 -3.92 73.53 -8.85
N CYS A 21 -3.73 73.02 -10.07
CA CYS A 21 -4.02 71.67 -10.51
C CYS A 21 -3.67 70.63 -9.42
N ARG A 22 -4.69 70.00 -8.82
CA ARG A 22 -4.48 68.66 -8.25
C ARG A 22 -4.07 67.79 -9.42
N LYS A 23 -2.76 67.61 -9.60
CA LYS A 23 -2.20 66.61 -10.50
C LYS A 23 -2.76 65.29 -9.98
N ALA A 24 -3.85 64.84 -10.58
CA ALA A 24 -4.31 63.47 -10.40
C ALA A 24 -3.14 62.63 -10.88
N GLU A 25 -2.45 61.98 -9.94
CA GLU A 25 -1.52 60.92 -10.30
C GLU A 25 -2.36 59.94 -11.11
N LEU A 26 -2.08 59.86 -12.41
CA LEU A 26 -2.59 58.80 -13.26
C LEU A 26 -2.27 57.53 -12.50
N LEU A 27 -3.29 56.82 -12.02
CA LEU A 27 -3.17 55.45 -11.56
C LEU A 27 -2.37 54.74 -12.65
N GLN A 28 -1.09 54.49 -12.40
CA GLN A 28 -0.30 53.75 -13.36
C GLN A 28 -1.00 52.40 -13.49
N PRO A 29 -1.47 52.03 -14.69
CA PRO A 29 -2.09 50.73 -14.85
C PRO A 29 -1.05 49.71 -14.45
N ASP A 30 -1.40 48.87 -13.47
CA ASP A 30 -0.50 47.92 -12.84
C ASP A 30 0.31 47.19 -13.94
N PRO A 31 1.65 47.32 -13.97
CA PRO A 31 2.45 46.86 -15.09
C PRO A 31 2.34 45.33 -15.21
N ALA A 32 2.30 44.85 -16.45
CA ALA A 32 2.30 43.41 -16.68
C ALA A 32 3.60 42.80 -16.16
N LYS A 33 3.50 41.71 -15.40
CA LYS A 33 4.65 40.98 -14.86
C LYS A 33 4.90 39.75 -15.72
N ILE A 34 6.17 39.41 -15.89
CA ILE A 34 6.56 38.15 -16.51
C ILE A 34 6.52 37.06 -15.44
N ILE A 35 5.89 35.94 -15.77
CA ILE A 35 5.91 34.72 -14.97
C ILE A 35 6.48 33.57 -15.81
N GLN A 36 7.06 32.59 -15.13
CA GLN A 36 7.41 31.29 -15.68
C GLN A 36 6.31 30.28 -15.34
N LEU A 37 5.62 29.81 -16.38
CA LEU A 37 4.62 28.76 -16.27
C LEU A 37 5.27 27.41 -16.53
N ASN A 38 5.27 26.55 -15.51
CA ASN A 38 5.69 25.16 -15.61
C ASN A 38 4.43 24.28 -15.51
N ILE A 39 4.15 23.51 -16.56
CA ILE A 39 3.07 22.52 -16.57
C ILE A 39 3.68 21.13 -16.67
N THR A 40 3.32 20.27 -15.73
CA THR A 40 3.85 18.90 -15.63
C THR A 40 2.71 17.89 -15.52
N GLY A 41 2.90 16.69 -16.06
CA GLY A 41 2.01 15.56 -15.84
C GLY A 41 1.97 14.63 -17.04
N ALA A 42 0.82 14.02 -17.30
CA ALA A 42 0.63 13.05 -18.38
C ALA A 42 -0.77 13.13 -18.99
N SER A 43 -0.91 12.78 -20.26
CA SER A 43 -2.23 12.62 -20.87
C SER A 43 -2.24 11.54 -21.94
N ASP A 44 -3.36 10.82 -22.01
CA ASP A 44 -3.59 9.79 -23.02
C ASP A 44 -3.99 10.37 -24.39
N VAL A 45 -4.22 11.69 -24.47
CA VAL A 45 -4.57 12.38 -25.71
C VAL A 45 -3.72 13.64 -25.91
N ALA A 46 -3.68 14.13 -27.15
CA ALA A 46 -2.99 15.38 -27.44
C ALA A 46 -3.79 16.57 -26.87
N LEU A 47 -3.11 17.42 -26.10
CA LEU A 47 -3.69 18.60 -25.48
C LEU A 47 -3.10 19.88 -26.07
N GLU A 48 -3.90 20.95 -26.09
CA GLU A 48 -3.48 22.31 -26.37
C GLU A 48 -3.64 23.17 -25.12
N TYR A 49 -2.63 23.99 -24.84
CA TYR A 49 -2.62 24.96 -23.76
C TYR A 49 -2.79 26.34 -24.37
N LEU A 50 -3.81 27.06 -23.93
CA LEU A 50 -4.17 28.36 -24.47
C LEU A 50 -4.03 29.42 -23.40
N TYR A 51 -3.41 30.53 -23.77
CA TYR A 51 -3.38 31.74 -22.99
C TYR A 51 -3.87 32.89 -23.86
N LYS A 52 -4.90 33.61 -23.38
CA LYS A 52 -5.70 34.53 -24.22
C LYS A 52 -6.23 33.75 -25.44
N ASP A 53 -5.96 34.24 -26.65
CA ASP A 53 -6.42 33.64 -27.90
C ASP A 53 -5.32 32.86 -28.64
N SER A 54 -4.23 32.50 -27.95
CA SER A 54 -3.07 31.84 -28.55
C SER A 54 -2.77 30.51 -27.90
N ILE A 55 -2.40 29.52 -28.73
CA ILE A 55 -1.84 28.25 -28.26
C ILE A 55 -0.39 28.51 -27.84
N ILE A 56 -0.08 28.27 -26.58
CA ILE A 56 1.25 28.47 -26.00
C ILE A 56 2.06 27.17 -25.92
N ALA A 57 1.40 26.01 -25.97
CA ALA A 57 2.06 24.71 -25.98
C ALA A 57 1.15 23.60 -26.50
N THR A 58 1.77 22.58 -27.11
CA THR A 58 1.13 21.35 -27.58
C THR A 58 2.07 20.17 -27.29
N PRO A 59 2.17 19.70 -26.03
CA PRO A 59 3.08 18.64 -25.67
C PRO A 59 2.71 17.31 -26.37
N PRO A 60 3.68 16.39 -26.51
CA PRO A 60 3.40 15.05 -27.02
C PRO A 60 2.46 14.29 -26.08
N VAL A 61 1.77 13.28 -26.62
CA VAL A 61 0.95 12.35 -25.83
C VAL A 61 1.84 11.58 -24.84
N GLY A 62 1.31 11.29 -23.66
CA GLY A 62 1.96 10.51 -22.61
C GLY A 62 2.78 11.33 -21.60
N SER A 63 3.44 12.41 -22.02
CA SER A 63 4.22 13.26 -21.11
C SER A 63 3.99 14.74 -21.35
N ILE A 64 3.60 15.44 -20.29
CA ILE A 64 3.47 16.89 -20.27
C ILE A 64 4.67 17.46 -19.52
N ASN A 65 5.51 18.19 -20.24
CA ASN A 65 6.55 19.04 -19.68
C ASN A 65 6.58 20.33 -20.51
N VAL A 66 5.89 21.35 -20.02
CA VAL A 66 5.81 22.66 -20.66
C VAL A 66 6.49 23.66 -19.74
N LYS A 67 7.43 24.42 -20.28
CA LYS A 67 8.07 25.53 -19.60
C LYS A 67 8.04 26.74 -20.51
N THR A 68 7.32 27.79 -20.13
CA THR A 68 7.15 28.99 -20.96
C THR A 68 7.05 30.26 -20.12
N LEU A 69 7.42 31.40 -20.71
CA LEU A 69 7.31 32.72 -20.08
C LEU A 69 6.06 33.43 -20.59
N LEU A 70 5.23 33.93 -19.67
CA LEU A 70 3.99 34.63 -20.00
C LEU A 70 3.97 36.02 -19.36
N SER A 71 3.47 37.00 -20.10
CA SER A 71 3.18 38.33 -19.57
C SER A 71 1.75 38.39 -19.04
N VAL A 72 1.62 38.49 -17.72
CA VAL A 72 0.35 38.48 -16.98
C VAL A 72 0.10 39.85 -16.37
N LYS A 73 -1.12 40.37 -16.55
CA LYS A 73 -1.57 41.63 -15.96
C LYS A 73 -2.71 41.34 -14.99
N GLY A 74 -2.54 41.74 -13.72
CA GLY A 74 -3.52 41.51 -12.64
C GLY A 74 -3.59 40.07 -12.13
N GLU A 75 -4.63 39.77 -11.35
CA GLU A 75 -4.79 38.51 -10.60
C GLU A 75 -5.66 37.45 -11.28
N ASN A 76 -6.34 37.79 -12.39
CA ASN A 76 -7.39 36.95 -12.97
C ASN A 76 -7.08 36.45 -14.39
N ALA A 77 -5.81 36.32 -14.76
CA ALA A 77 -5.47 35.78 -16.07
C ALA A 77 -5.77 34.28 -16.12
N THR A 78 -6.19 33.76 -17.27
CA THR A 78 -6.66 32.37 -17.39
C THR A 78 -5.82 31.57 -18.37
N LEU A 79 -5.37 30.41 -17.89
CA LEU A 79 -4.89 29.31 -18.71
C LEU A 79 -6.07 28.41 -19.03
N LYS A 80 -6.25 28.06 -20.31
CA LYS A 80 -7.26 27.10 -20.76
C LYS A 80 -6.57 25.88 -21.35
N VAL A 81 -7.15 24.70 -21.13
CA VAL A 81 -6.66 23.43 -21.68
C VAL A 81 -7.79 22.77 -22.45
N ARG A 82 -7.49 22.24 -23.63
CA ARG A 82 -8.45 21.52 -24.49
C ARG A 82 -7.80 20.35 -25.22
N LYS A 83 -8.61 19.46 -25.78
CA LYS A 83 -8.11 18.45 -26.73
C LYS A 83 -7.63 19.16 -28.00
N LYS A 84 -6.54 18.67 -28.58
CA LYS A 84 -5.99 19.24 -29.82
C LYS A 84 -7.06 19.25 -30.92
N GLY A 85 -7.24 20.40 -31.56
CA GLY A 85 -8.21 20.57 -32.65
C GLY A 85 -9.69 20.66 -32.22
N THR A 86 -10.02 20.71 -30.93
CA THR A 86 -11.40 20.93 -30.46
C THR A 86 -11.59 22.36 -29.94
N SER A 87 -12.85 22.80 -29.81
CA SER A 87 -13.20 24.08 -29.18
C SER A 87 -13.55 23.93 -27.69
N GLU A 88 -13.90 22.72 -27.25
CA GLU A 88 -14.32 22.42 -25.89
C GLU A 88 -13.16 22.57 -24.90
N ILE A 89 -13.35 23.43 -23.89
CA ILE A 89 -12.36 23.66 -22.83
C ILE A 89 -12.54 22.64 -21.73
N LEU A 90 -11.51 21.83 -21.47
CA LEU A 90 -11.49 20.80 -20.44
C LEU A 90 -11.16 21.38 -19.05
N LEU A 91 -10.31 22.40 -19.00
CA LEU A 91 -9.89 23.06 -17.75
C LEU A 91 -9.67 24.54 -18.00
N THR A 92 -10.12 25.36 -17.06
CA THR A 92 -9.71 26.76 -16.91
C THR A 92 -9.04 26.92 -15.56
N LYS A 93 -7.84 27.50 -15.55
CA LYS A 93 -7.07 27.73 -14.33
C LYS A 93 -6.58 29.17 -14.28
N THR A 94 -6.79 29.82 -13.15
CA THR A 94 -6.27 31.17 -12.93
C THR A 94 -4.75 31.12 -12.76
N ILE A 95 -4.07 32.04 -13.42
CA ILE A 95 -2.64 32.32 -13.25
C ILE A 95 -2.50 33.79 -12.81
N THR A 96 -1.64 34.03 -11.84
CA THR A 96 -1.45 35.34 -11.22
C THR A 96 -0.09 35.91 -11.60
N ALA A 97 0.06 37.23 -11.46
CA ALA A 97 1.31 37.93 -11.75
C ALA A 97 2.45 37.62 -10.74
N ILE A 98 2.13 36.98 -9.61
CA ILE A 98 3.05 36.55 -8.53
C ILE A 98 2.52 35.21 -7.98
N PRO A 99 3.37 34.23 -7.66
CA PRO A 99 4.84 34.22 -7.78
C PRO A 99 5.33 34.16 -9.24
N PHE A 100 6.63 34.43 -9.46
CA PHE A 100 7.27 34.28 -10.77
C PHE A 100 7.12 32.85 -11.29
N ASP A 101 7.40 31.85 -10.47
CA ASP A 101 7.23 30.44 -10.82
C ASP A 101 5.82 29.95 -10.49
N GLN A 102 5.04 29.65 -11.54
CA GLN A 102 3.70 29.09 -11.47
C GLN A 102 3.77 27.61 -11.89
N ASN A 103 3.58 26.70 -10.94
CA ASN A 103 3.65 25.26 -11.20
C ASN A 103 2.25 24.64 -11.23
N ILE A 104 1.90 24.01 -12.35
CA ILE A 104 0.61 23.35 -12.55
C ILE A 104 0.84 21.88 -12.87
N SER A 105 0.33 21.00 -12.01
CA SER A 105 0.24 19.58 -12.30
C SER A 105 -1.10 19.27 -12.97
N LEU A 106 -1.08 18.52 -14.07
CA LEU A 106 -2.26 18.14 -14.83
C LEU A 106 -2.11 16.72 -15.38
N PHE A 107 -3.06 15.85 -15.03
CA PHE A 107 -3.15 14.49 -15.56
C PHE A 107 -4.50 14.29 -16.22
N TYR A 108 -4.55 13.67 -17.40
CA TYR A 108 -5.80 13.48 -18.14
C TYR A 108 -5.91 12.09 -18.76
N ASP A 109 -6.88 11.31 -18.30
CA ASP A 109 -7.15 9.92 -18.72
C ASP A 109 -8.06 9.80 -19.96
N GLY A 110 -8.24 10.90 -20.69
CA GLY A 110 -9.17 10.97 -21.83
C GLY A 110 -10.62 11.29 -21.46
N THR A 111 -10.98 11.22 -20.17
CA THR A 111 -12.33 11.52 -19.65
C THR A 111 -12.31 12.68 -18.65
N LYS A 112 -11.49 12.61 -17.59
CA LYS A 112 -11.43 13.59 -16.50
C LYS A 112 -10.00 14.09 -16.29
N ILE A 113 -9.87 15.39 -15.97
CA ILE A 113 -8.61 16.00 -15.53
C ILE A 113 -8.44 15.85 -14.03
N TYR A 114 -7.23 15.48 -13.62
CA TYR A 114 -6.76 15.38 -12.24
C TYR A 114 -5.58 16.32 -12.01
N ASN A 115 -5.37 16.72 -10.77
CA ASN A 115 -4.28 17.63 -10.39
C ASN A 115 -3.20 16.96 -9.52
N SER A 116 -3.30 15.64 -9.31
CA SER A 116 -2.31 14.81 -8.65
C SER A 116 -2.31 13.39 -9.22
N ALA A 117 -1.22 12.68 -8.96
CA ALA A 117 -1.09 11.25 -9.21
C ALA A 117 -0.26 10.65 -8.08
N ILE A 118 -0.67 9.48 -7.59
CA ILE A 118 0.08 8.74 -6.57
C ILE A 118 0.56 7.41 -7.14
N SER A 119 1.64 6.88 -6.57
CA SER A 119 2.14 5.54 -6.86
C SER A 119 1.60 4.56 -5.82
N LEU A 120 0.78 3.61 -6.27
CA LEU A 120 0.28 2.52 -5.44
C LEU A 120 1.06 1.25 -5.77
N ILE A 121 1.91 0.83 -4.84
CA ILE A 121 2.68 -0.41 -4.94
C ILE A 121 1.86 -1.52 -4.30
N VAL A 122 1.57 -2.56 -5.06
CA VAL A 122 0.85 -3.73 -4.61
C VAL A 122 1.79 -4.92 -4.66
N LYS A 123 2.09 -5.49 -3.49
CA LYS A 123 2.85 -6.71 -3.34
C LYS A 123 2.01 -7.75 -2.63
N GLY A 124 2.04 -8.98 -3.11
CA GLY A 124 1.37 -10.05 -2.40
C GLY A 124 1.45 -11.39 -3.10
N PHE A 125 0.84 -12.37 -2.46
CA PHE A 125 0.80 -13.73 -2.96
C PHE A 125 -0.60 -14.33 -2.83
N ALA A 126 -1.11 -14.86 -3.94
CA ALA A 126 -2.34 -15.63 -4.02
C ALA A 126 -2.03 -17.13 -4.06
N LEU A 127 -2.30 -17.83 -2.96
CA LEU A 127 -2.07 -19.26 -2.83
C LEU A 127 -2.89 -20.07 -3.83
N SER A 128 -4.10 -19.62 -4.14
CA SER A 128 -4.95 -20.24 -5.14
C SER A 128 -5.90 -19.22 -5.76
N GLY A 129 -6.34 -19.50 -6.98
CA GLY A 129 -7.26 -18.64 -7.73
C GLY A 129 -6.62 -17.35 -8.26
N GLU A 130 -7.47 -16.52 -8.84
CA GLU A 130 -7.13 -15.20 -9.37
C GLU A 130 -7.87 -14.14 -8.55
N ILE A 131 -7.20 -13.01 -8.30
CA ILE A 131 -7.79 -11.85 -7.64
C ILE A 131 -7.88 -10.67 -8.58
N GLU A 132 -8.85 -9.80 -8.35
CA GLU A 132 -9.06 -8.55 -9.08
C GLU A 132 -8.84 -7.36 -8.15
N PHE A 133 -8.14 -6.36 -8.67
CA PHE A 133 -7.96 -5.04 -8.07
C PHE A 133 -8.93 -4.08 -8.73
N LEU A 134 -9.75 -3.40 -7.94
CA LEU A 134 -10.74 -2.45 -8.45
C LEU A 134 -10.52 -1.08 -7.83
N LEU A 135 -10.41 -0.06 -8.67
CA LEU A 135 -10.32 1.33 -8.27
C LEU A 135 -11.69 1.99 -8.45
N ASP A 136 -12.29 2.44 -7.34
CA ASP A 136 -13.67 2.94 -7.29
C ASP A 136 -14.67 2.00 -8.00
N GLY A 137 -14.53 0.70 -7.77
CA GLY A 137 -15.38 -0.34 -8.35
C GLY A 137 -15.10 -0.69 -9.82
N LYS A 138 -14.14 -0.03 -10.49
CA LYS A 138 -13.72 -0.37 -11.85
C LYS A 138 -12.48 -1.26 -11.82
N LEU A 139 -12.47 -2.32 -12.63
CA LEU A 139 -11.32 -3.21 -12.76
C LEU A 139 -10.08 -2.43 -13.18
N LEU A 140 -9.04 -2.49 -12.34
CA LEU A 140 -7.73 -1.92 -12.58
C LEU A 140 -6.77 -2.97 -13.13
N SER A 141 -6.76 -4.16 -12.51
CA SER A 141 -5.90 -5.29 -12.88
C SER A 141 -6.38 -6.58 -12.24
N SER A 142 -5.82 -7.72 -12.64
CA SER A 142 -6.01 -9.01 -11.99
C SER A 142 -4.71 -9.81 -11.97
N GLY A 143 -4.60 -10.80 -11.08
CA GLY A 143 -3.37 -11.55 -10.88
C GLY A 143 -3.55 -12.88 -10.15
N THR A 144 -2.61 -13.80 -10.36
CA THR A 144 -2.50 -15.10 -9.68
C THR A 144 -1.11 -15.25 -9.09
N SER A 145 -0.93 -16.16 -8.13
CA SER A 145 0.38 -16.45 -7.52
C SER A 145 1.09 -15.18 -7.03
N ILE A 146 2.25 -14.84 -7.57
CA ILE A 146 3.05 -13.67 -7.17
C ILE A 146 2.48 -12.42 -7.83
N ILE A 147 2.20 -11.40 -7.02
CA ILE A 147 1.71 -10.10 -7.48
C ILE A 147 2.71 -9.03 -7.02
N ASN A 148 3.27 -8.32 -7.99
CA ASN A 148 4.15 -7.18 -7.77
C ASN A 148 3.83 -6.14 -8.85
N SER A 149 3.00 -5.17 -8.51
CA SER A 149 2.48 -4.19 -9.46
C SER A 149 2.64 -2.78 -8.90
N ASN A 150 2.90 -1.83 -9.78
CA ASN A 150 2.92 -0.42 -9.46
C ASN A 150 1.87 0.29 -10.32
N PHE A 151 0.86 0.85 -9.68
CA PHE A 151 -0.22 1.57 -10.34
C PHE A 151 -0.04 3.07 -10.14
N PHE A 152 -0.20 3.84 -11.22
CA PHE A 152 -0.30 5.30 -11.15
C PHE A 152 -1.76 5.67 -11.02
N ILE A 153 -2.16 6.12 -9.83
CA ILE A 153 -3.54 6.45 -9.52
C ILE A 153 -3.73 7.96 -9.65
N LEU A 154 -4.49 8.37 -10.66
CA LEU A 154 -4.86 9.77 -10.84
C LEU A 154 -5.89 10.18 -9.79
N ILE A 155 -5.68 11.32 -9.13
CA ILE A 155 -6.50 11.76 -8.00
C ILE A 155 -6.47 13.28 -7.85
N ASP A 156 -7.53 13.88 -7.30
CA ASP A 156 -7.56 15.30 -6.98
C ASP A 156 -6.96 15.54 -5.57
N LYS A 157 -6.14 16.57 -5.42
CA LYS A 157 -5.57 17.00 -4.13
C LYS A 157 -6.67 17.27 -3.10
N GLY A 158 -6.42 16.90 -1.85
CA GLY A 158 -7.40 16.97 -0.77
C GLY A 158 -8.55 15.96 -0.87
N THR A 159 -8.54 15.05 -1.85
CA THR A 159 -9.56 13.98 -1.99
C THR A 159 -8.98 12.60 -1.73
N THR A 160 -9.87 11.61 -1.66
CA THR A 160 -9.54 10.19 -1.50
C THR A 160 -10.18 9.37 -2.60
N ARG A 161 -9.56 8.23 -2.92
CA ARG A 161 -10.14 7.18 -3.77
C ARG A 161 -10.14 5.86 -3.02
N GLU A 162 -10.87 4.87 -3.52
CA GLU A 162 -10.93 3.55 -2.90
C GLU A 162 -10.35 2.50 -3.83
N ILE A 163 -9.48 1.64 -3.30
CA ILE A 163 -9.12 0.39 -3.94
C ILE A 163 -9.68 -0.79 -3.16
N THR A 164 -10.31 -1.70 -3.87
CA THR A 164 -10.83 -2.95 -3.34
C THR A 164 -10.17 -4.14 -4.01
N ILE A 165 -10.09 -5.26 -3.30
CA ILE A 165 -9.60 -6.53 -3.81
C ILE A 165 -10.67 -7.59 -3.60
N ARG A 166 -10.92 -8.40 -4.62
CA ARG A 166 -11.86 -9.53 -4.57
C ARG A 166 -11.32 -10.73 -5.33
N LYS A 167 -11.93 -11.89 -5.11
CA LYS A 167 -11.69 -13.06 -5.96
C LYS A 167 -12.32 -12.83 -7.34
N LYS A 168 -11.62 -13.21 -8.40
CA LYS A 168 -12.13 -13.08 -9.76
C LYS A 168 -13.40 -13.91 -9.94
N GLY A 169 -14.39 -13.31 -10.59
CA GLY A 169 -15.70 -13.94 -10.81
C GLY A 169 -16.63 -13.90 -9.59
N THR A 170 -16.23 -13.24 -8.49
CA THR A 170 -17.11 -13.01 -7.33
C THR A 170 -17.38 -11.52 -7.13
N THR A 171 -18.42 -11.19 -6.36
CA THR A 171 -18.75 -9.81 -5.99
C THR A 171 -18.32 -9.45 -4.57
N GLU A 172 -18.02 -10.45 -3.74
CA GLU A 172 -17.57 -10.26 -2.35
C GLU A 172 -16.22 -9.53 -2.31
N ILE A 173 -16.19 -8.38 -1.63
CA ILE A 173 -14.97 -7.62 -1.40
C ILE A 173 -14.22 -8.23 -0.20
N LEU A 174 -12.98 -8.62 -0.43
CA LEU A 174 -12.12 -9.27 0.57
C LEU A 174 -11.20 -8.27 1.28
N PHE A 175 -10.93 -7.13 0.66
CA PHE A 175 -10.09 -6.08 1.21
C PHE A 175 -10.48 -4.72 0.62
N THR A 176 -10.42 -3.68 1.45
CA THR A 176 -10.66 -2.29 1.06
C THR A 176 -9.56 -1.42 1.65
N LYS A 177 -9.07 -0.48 0.85
CA LYS A 177 -8.14 0.56 1.30
C LYS A 177 -8.47 1.91 0.69
N THR A 178 -8.46 2.93 1.52
CA THR A 178 -8.53 4.33 1.09
C THR A 178 -7.16 4.79 0.60
N ILE A 179 -7.14 5.42 -0.57
CA ILE A 179 -5.98 6.05 -1.18
C ILE A 179 -6.06 7.55 -0.94
N GLU A 180 -5.12 8.07 -0.17
CA GLU A 180 -5.03 9.51 0.14
C GLU A 180 -4.20 10.27 -0.90
N SER A 181 -4.70 11.40 -1.41
CA SER A 181 -4.02 12.22 -2.42
C SER A 181 -2.72 12.87 -1.95
N GLU A 182 -2.57 13.08 -0.64
CA GLU A 182 -1.40 13.72 -0.04
C GLU A 182 -0.21 12.76 0.14
N ILE A 183 -0.44 11.45 0.07
CA ILE A 183 0.61 10.43 0.21
C ILE A 183 1.04 9.96 -1.17
N ALA A 184 2.16 10.51 -1.65
CA ALA A 184 2.69 10.27 -3.00
C ALA A 184 2.96 8.79 -3.32
N ARG A 185 3.30 7.98 -2.31
CA ARG A 185 3.52 6.53 -2.44
C ARG A 185 2.82 5.77 -1.34
N GLN A 186 1.98 4.82 -1.72
CA GLN A 186 1.24 3.96 -0.79
C GLN A 186 1.44 2.49 -1.15
N ASN A 187 1.47 1.62 -0.14
CA ASN A 187 1.72 0.19 -0.31
C ASN A 187 0.52 -0.65 0.10
N ILE A 188 0.25 -1.74 -0.61
CA ILE A 188 -0.63 -2.82 -0.19
C ILE A 188 0.21 -4.08 -0.20
N ASP A 189 0.48 -4.61 0.99
CA ASP A 189 1.12 -5.90 1.18
C ASP A 189 0.06 -6.89 1.66
N PHE A 190 -0.15 -7.99 0.92
CA PHE A 190 -1.23 -8.93 1.25
C PHE A 190 -0.91 -10.39 0.93
N PHE A 191 -1.64 -11.29 1.57
CA PHE A 191 -1.65 -12.71 1.27
C PHE A 191 -3.09 -13.18 1.11
N PHE A 192 -3.38 -13.94 0.04
CA PHE A 192 -4.70 -14.51 -0.25
C PHE A 192 -4.65 -16.04 -0.16
N ASP A 193 -5.41 -16.64 0.76
CA ASP A 193 -5.44 -18.11 0.95
C ASP A 193 -6.35 -18.85 -0.05
N GLY A 194 -7.09 -18.13 -0.90
CA GLY A 194 -8.14 -18.68 -1.76
C GLY A 194 -9.57 -18.32 -1.33
N THR A 195 -9.71 -17.83 -0.10
CA THR A 195 -10.97 -17.40 0.52
C THR A 195 -10.88 -16.02 1.16
N LYS A 196 -9.79 -15.69 1.86
CA LYS A 196 -9.62 -14.45 2.63
C LYS A 196 -8.29 -13.77 2.31
N ILE A 197 -8.26 -12.46 2.51
CA ILE A 197 -7.04 -11.65 2.42
C ILE A 197 -6.55 -11.30 3.82
N THR A 198 -5.29 -11.62 4.11
CA THR A 198 -4.53 -11.07 5.23
C THR A 198 -3.71 -9.89 4.73
N ASN A 199 -3.86 -8.72 5.34
CA ASN A 199 -3.14 -7.51 4.98
C ASN A 199 -1.87 -7.30 5.84
N ASN A 200 -1.05 -6.34 5.43
CA ASN A 200 0.18 -5.92 6.12
C ASN A 200 1.14 -7.09 6.39
N VAL A 201 1.20 -8.04 5.46
CA VAL A 201 2.13 -9.16 5.53
C VAL A 201 3.52 -8.64 5.24
N LYS A 202 4.38 -8.67 6.26
CA LYS A 202 5.74 -8.11 6.21
C LYS A 202 6.71 -8.99 6.95
N LEU A 203 7.88 -9.18 6.35
CA LEU A 203 9.01 -9.84 6.97
C LEU A 203 9.80 -8.83 7.78
N THR A 204 9.70 -8.91 9.11
CA THR A 204 10.55 -8.11 10.00
C THR A 204 11.88 -8.85 10.22
N PRO A 205 13.04 -8.18 10.06
CA PRO A 205 14.32 -8.79 10.42
C PRO A 205 14.34 -9.20 11.91
N PRO A 206 15.10 -10.24 12.29
CA PRO A 206 15.31 -10.56 13.70
C PRO A 206 15.99 -9.39 14.41
N ALA A 207 15.66 -9.17 15.68
CA ALA A 207 16.29 -8.13 16.49
C ALA A 207 17.77 -8.46 16.77
N ASN A 208 18.09 -9.75 16.93
CA ASN A 208 19.46 -10.23 16.98
C ASN A 208 19.86 -10.90 15.64
N PRO A 209 20.92 -10.42 14.95
CA PRO A 209 21.38 -11.02 13.70
C PRO A 209 21.82 -12.48 13.81
N THR A 210 22.13 -13.00 15.01
CA THR A 210 22.43 -14.43 15.18
C THR A 210 21.19 -15.31 15.18
N ASN A 211 20.00 -14.73 15.29
CA ASN A 211 18.72 -15.41 15.39
C ASN A 211 18.01 -15.45 14.03
N MET A 212 16.85 -16.09 14.00
CA MET A 212 15.96 -16.14 12.84
C MET A 212 14.57 -15.67 13.25
N MET A 213 13.97 -14.74 12.50
CA MET A 213 12.57 -14.37 12.71
C MET A 213 11.67 -15.34 11.96
N ILE A 214 10.63 -15.86 12.62
CA ILE A 214 9.56 -16.60 11.97
C ILE A 214 8.26 -15.85 12.16
N SER A 215 7.56 -15.59 11.07
CA SER A 215 6.15 -15.23 11.03
C SER A 215 5.37 -16.43 10.47
N ALA A 216 4.37 -16.93 11.17
CA ALA A 216 3.62 -18.10 10.73
C ALA A 216 2.12 -17.94 10.93
N LYS A 217 1.35 -18.73 10.19
CA LYS A 217 -0.06 -19.00 10.46
C LYS A 217 -0.37 -20.48 10.33
N PHE A 218 -1.47 -20.90 10.94
CA PHE A 218 -1.92 -22.28 10.94
C PHE A 218 -3.23 -22.43 10.17
N GLU A 219 -3.27 -23.41 9.26
CA GLU A 219 -4.48 -23.76 8.50
C GLU A 219 -4.75 -25.26 8.62
N THR A 220 -5.93 -25.61 9.13
CA THR A 220 -6.34 -27.01 9.21
C THR A 220 -7.07 -27.47 7.95
N ILE A 221 -6.71 -28.62 7.41
CA ILE A 221 -7.49 -29.37 6.41
C ILE A 221 -8.51 -30.31 7.07
N PHE A 222 -8.50 -30.42 8.39
CA PHE A 222 -9.37 -31.28 9.20
C PHE A 222 -10.40 -30.45 10.00
N ALA A 223 -11.03 -29.48 9.33
CA ALA A 223 -11.97 -28.55 9.94
C ALA A 223 -13.08 -29.19 10.82
N PRO A 224 -13.68 -30.36 10.48
CA PRO A 224 -14.72 -30.94 11.32
C PRO A 224 -14.23 -31.46 12.68
N GLN A 225 -12.94 -31.73 12.83
CA GLN A 225 -12.36 -32.28 14.06
C GLN A 225 -11.42 -31.29 14.75
N PHE A 226 -10.96 -30.27 14.06
CA PHE A 226 -10.26 -29.17 14.69
C PHE A 226 -11.19 -28.45 15.66
N LYS A 227 -10.71 -28.22 16.89
CA LYS A 227 -11.51 -27.61 17.97
C LYS A 227 -11.81 -26.12 17.75
N ASN A 228 -11.33 -25.54 16.66
CA ASN A 228 -11.50 -24.13 16.29
C ASN A 228 -10.99 -23.18 17.39
N VAL A 229 -9.78 -23.47 17.88
CA VAL A 229 -9.09 -22.74 18.96
C VAL A 229 -7.78 -22.14 18.44
N ASP A 230 -7.24 -21.16 19.17
CA ASP A 230 -5.86 -20.72 18.98
C ASP A 230 -4.90 -21.88 19.29
N VAL A 231 -3.79 -21.95 18.56
CA VAL A 231 -2.81 -23.03 18.70
C VAL A 231 -1.43 -22.49 19.03
N ASP A 232 -0.66 -23.24 19.81
CA ASP A 232 0.76 -22.96 20.03
C ASP A 232 1.61 -23.89 19.16
N ILE A 233 2.59 -23.31 18.47
CA ILE A 233 3.75 -24.04 17.99
C ILE A 233 4.75 -24.11 19.13
N VAL A 234 5.03 -25.32 19.60
CA VAL A 234 6.04 -25.58 20.64
C VAL A 234 7.30 -26.10 19.97
N PHE A 235 8.41 -25.41 20.17
CA PHE A 235 9.67 -25.74 19.50
C PHE A 235 10.53 -26.76 20.26
N TYR A 236 11.16 -27.61 19.47
CA TYR A 236 12.12 -28.64 19.85
C TYR A 236 13.36 -28.47 18.96
N THR A 237 14.43 -29.16 19.34
CA THR A 237 15.64 -29.30 18.53
C THR A 237 15.93 -30.77 18.31
N LYS A 238 16.50 -31.11 17.15
CA LYS A 238 17.01 -32.46 16.87
C LYS A 238 18.18 -32.39 15.90
N PRO A 239 19.03 -33.43 15.84
CA PRO A 239 20.02 -33.54 14.78
C PRO A 239 19.34 -33.58 13.40
N LYS A 240 19.94 -32.95 12.38
CA LYS A 240 19.46 -32.96 10.99
C LYS A 240 19.40 -34.37 10.40
N SER A 241 20.32 -35.25 10.82
CA SER A 241 20.36 -36.66 10.42
C SER A 241 19.31 -37.53 11.12
N ALA A 242 18.59 -36.99 12.11
CA ALA A 242 17.61 -37.75 12.86
C ALA A 242 16.42 -38.15 11.97
N THR A 243 16.02 -39.41 12.07
CA THR A 243 14.85 -39.94 11.35
C THR A 243 13.57 -39.23 11.78
N ILE A 244 12.52 -39.30 10.96
CA ILE A 244 11.19 -38.76 11.32
C ILE A 244 10.60 -39.40 12.59
N THR A 245 11.07 -40.57 13.00
CA THR A 245 10.65 -41.27 14.22
C THR A 245 11.38 -40.83 15.49
N THR A 246 12.50 -40.12 15.34
CA THR A 246 13.30 -39.64 16.48
C THR A 246 12.59 -38.47 17.15
N ALA A 247 12.37 -38.57 18.47
CA ALA A 247 11.79 -37.49 19.27
C ALA A 247 12.74 -36.28 19.33
N GLY A 248 12.18 -35.08 19.38
CA GLY A 248 12.95 -33.85 19.58
C GLY A 248 13.24 -33.58 21.06
N THR A 249 14.29 -32.81 21.33
CA THR A 249 14.58 -32.26 22.65
C THR A 249 13.92 -30.88 22.78
N LYS A 250 13.09 -30.68 23.80
CA LYS A 250 12.38 -29.42 24.02
C LYS A 250 13.38 -28.27 24.22
N VAL A 251 13.14 -27.13 23.59
CA VAL A 251 13.98 -25.93 23.79
C VAL A 251 13.82 -25.46 25.24
N THR A 252 14.92 -25.00 25.86
CA THR A 252 14.93 -24.46 27.23
C THR A 252 15.52 -23.04 27.22
N PRO A 253 14.78 -22.00 27.67
CA PRO A 253 13.38 -22.04 28.09
C PRO A 253 12.45 -22.46 26.95
N GLU A 254 11.26 -22.95 27.29
CA GLU A 254 10.28 -23.39 26.30
C GLU A 254 9.90 -22.22 25.39
N LEU A 255 10.05 -22.43 24.08
CA LEU A 255 9.64 -21.46 23.06
C LEU A 255 8.26 -21.83 22.52
N ARG A 256 7.35 -20.86 22.54
CA ARG A 256 5.98 -20.98 22.01
C ARG A 256 5.64 -19.83 21.10
N LEU A 257 5.10 -20.15 19.93
CA LEU A 257 4.44 -19.17 19.06
C LEU A 257 2.94 -19.46 19.02
N THR A 258 2.14 -18.57 19.61
CA THR A 258 0.68 -18.66 19.56
C THR A 258 0.16 -18.15 18.22
N LEU A 259 -0.49 -19.02 17.46
CA LEU A 259 -1.14 -18.73 16.19
C LEU A 259 -2.65 -18.61 16.41
N LYS A 260 -3.22 -17.53 15.88
CA LYS A 260 -4.63 -17.20 16.04
C LYS A 260 -5.50 -18.02 15.09
N LYS A 261 -6.67 -18.45 15.58
CA LYS A 261 -7.66 -19.19 14.76
C LYS A 261 -8.27 -18.36 13.63
N ASP A 262 -8.11 -17.04 13.66
CA ASP A 262 -8.57 -16.14 12.61
C ASP A 262 -7.71 -16.18 11.34
N GLY A 263 -6.57 -16.89 11.39
CA GLY A 263 -5.64 -17.05 10.27
C GLY A 263 -4.65 -15.89 10.12
N SER A 264 -4.56 -14.98 11.09
CA SER A 264 -3.54 -13.94 11.13
C SER A 264 -2.14 -14.52 11.34
N PHE A 265 -1.14 -13.87 10.74
CA PHE A 265 0.26 -14.21 10.98
C PHE A 265 0.69 -13.69 12.36
N ASN A 266 1.40 -14.52 13.11
CA ASN A 266 2.07 -14.12 14.34
C ASN A 266 3.55 -14.49 14.27
N SER A 267 4.40 -13.80 15.04
CA SER A 267 5.85 -13.91 14.90
C SER A 267 6.57 -14.24 16.19
N ILE A 268 7.69 -14.95 16.06
CA ILE A 268 8.64 -15.25 17.13
C ILE A 268 10.07 -15.19 16.57
N GLU A 269 11.00 -14.78 17.41
CA GLU A 269 12.42 -14.90 17.11
C GLU A 269 12.96 -16.21 17.67
N LEU A 270 13.52 -17.05 16.80
CA LEU A 270 14.18 -18.29 17.18
C LEU A 270 15.67 -18.04 17.42
N PRO A 271 16.22 -18.45 18.57
CA PRO A 271 17.63 -18.30 18.87
C PRO A 271 18.52 -19.17 17.96
N ALA A 272 19.82 -18.91 17.98
CA ALA A 272 20.79 -19.78 17.32
C ALA A 272 20.72 -21.21 17.87
N LEU A 273 20.85 -22.19 16.97
CA LEU A 273 20.95 -23.60 17.34
C LEU A 273 22.35 -23.93 17.90
N PRO A 274 22.50 -25.02 18.69
CA PRO A 274 23.79 -25.41 19.28
C PRO A 274 24.92 -25.68 18.27
N GLY A 275 24.57 -25.97 17.01
CA GLY A 275 25.51 -26.19 15.94
C GLY A 275 24.82 -26.36 14.59
N PRO A 276 25.59 -26.40 13.48
CA PRO A 276 25.04 -26.48 12.13
C PRO A 276 24.32 -27.80 11.85
N ASP A 277 24.58 -28.85 12.64
CA ASP A 277 23.97 -30.17 12.51
C ASP A 277 22.61 -30.31 13.20
N TYR A 278 22.08 -29.22 13.76
CA TYR A 278 20.77 -29.21 14.40
C TYR A 278 19.73 -28.54 13.51
N ILE A 279 18.47 -28.92 13.72
CA ILE A 279 17.29 -28.31 13.11
C ILE A 279 16.26 -28.02 14.19
N TYR A 280 15.44 -26.99 13.97
CA TYR A 280 14.22 -26.83 14.75
C TYR A 280 13.20 -27.87 14.31
N SER A 281 12.55 -28.49 15.27
CA SER A 281 11.31 -29.21 15.03
C SER A 281 10.23 -28.67 15.94
N PHE A 282 8.98 -29.04 15.70
CA PHE A 282 7.88 -28.51 16.49
C PHE A 282 6.74 -29.51 16.62
N ASP A 283 5.85 -29.21 17.56
CA ASP A 283 4.50 -29.75 17.67
C ASP A 283 3.47 -28.61 17.70
N VAL A 284 2.21 -28.94 17.42
CA VAL A 284 1.07 -28.02 17.50
C VAL A 284 0.14 -28.47 18.62
N PHE A 285 -0.14 -27.57 19.55
CA PHE A 285 -1.03 -27.79 20.70
C PHE A 285 -2.10 -26.71 20.79
N GLU A 286 -3.15 -26.94 21.57
CA GLU A 286 -4.06 -25.85 21.98
C GLU A 286 -3.28 -24.81 22.78
N SER A 287 -3.57 -23.53 22.53
CA SER A 287 -2.87 -22.42 23.18
C SER A 287 -2.83 -22.57 24.70
N GLY A 288 -1.63 -22.44 25.28
CA GLY A 288 -1.38 -22.52 26.71
C GLY A 288 -1.38 -23.94 27.28
N THR A 289 -1.45 -24.99 26.45
CA THR A 289 -1.54 -26.38 26.91
C THR A 289 -0.56 -27.31 26.18
N ASN A 290 -0.64 -28.61 26.51
CA ASN A 290 0.00 -29.70 25.74
C ASN A 290 -1.05 -30.66 25.15
N ASN A 291 -2.30 -30.20 25.02
CA ASN A 291 -3.39 -30.95 24.40
C ASN A 291 -3.34 -30.73 22.89
N VAL A 292 -3.64 -31.76 22.11
CA VAL A 292 -3.75 -31.59 20.65
C VAL A 292 -5.05 -30.85 20.29
N PRO A 293 -5.02 -29.97 19.28
CA PRO A 293 -6.15 -29.10 18.97
C PRO A 293 -7.26 -29.79 18.16
N TYR A 294 -7.36 -31.12 18.27
CA TYR A 294 -8.32 -31.95 17.55
C TYR A 294 -9.16 -32.80 18.50
N THR A 295 -10.39 -33.09 18.12
CA THR A 295 -11.19 -34.14 18.74
C THR A 295 -10.65 -35.50 18.32
N THR A 296 -9.94 -36.16 19.23
CA THR A 296 -9.28 -37.45 18.99
C THR A 296 -10.13 -38.65 19.38
N THR A 297 -11.45 -38.51 19.47
CA THR A 297 -12.35 -39.59 19.92
C THR A 297 -13.25 -40.12 18.80
N ALA A 298 -13.20 -39.53 17.61
CA ALA A 298 -14.03 -39.90 16.48
C ALA A 298 -13.21 -40.19 15.21
N SER A 299 -13.83 -40.93 14.29
CA SER A 299 -13.34 -41.10 12.92
C SER A 299 -13.16 -39.72 12.25
N PRO A 300 -12.11 -39.49 11.44
CA PRO A 300 -11.13 -40.48 10.95
C PRO A 300 -9.86 -40.61 11.80
N PHE A 301 -9.71 -39.95 12.95
CA PHE A 301 -8.42 -39.83 13.65
C PHE A 301 -8.10 -40.97 14.60
N VAL A 302 -9.13 -41.57 15.19
CA VAL A 302 -9.00 -42.77 16.00
C VAL A 302 -9.77 -43.90 15.34
N ASN A 303 -9.02 -44.82 14.77
CA ASN A 303 -9.49 -46.16 14.48
C ASN A 303 -9.11 -47.00 15.71
N ALA A 304 -10.00 -47.86 16.21
CA ALA A 304 -9.67 -48.77 17.32
C ALA A 304 -8.39 -49.61 17.05
N ALA A 305 -8.05 -49.82 15.77
CA ALA A 305 -6.84 -50.49 15.33
C ALA A 305 -5.55 -49.63 15.32
N PHE A 306 -5.67 -48.29 15.45
CA PHE A 306 -4.57 -47.32 15.40
C PHE A 306 -4.81 -46.15 16.40
N PRO A 307 -4.36 -46.26 17.67
CA PRO A 307 -4.46 -45.16 18.62
C PRO A 307 -3.62 -43.95 18.21
N PHE A 308 -4.06 -42.77 18.64
CA PHE A 308 -3.32 -41.52 18.47
C PHE A 308 -2.09 -41.49 19.39
N LYS A 309 -0.92 -41.09 18.85
CA LYS A 309 0.30 -40.88 19.63
C LYS A 309 0.75 -39.43 19.53
N GLN A 310 1.22 -38.86 20.64
CA GLN A 310 1.85 -37.54 20.63
C GLN A 310 3.12 -37.52 19.77
N ASN A 311 3.34 -36.38 19.11
CA ASN A 311 4.43 -36.23 18.17
C ASN A 311 5.78 -36.03 18.83
N GLU A 312 5.88 -35.41 20.00
CA GLU A 312 7.15 -35.19 20.72
C GLU A 312 8.19 -34.48 19.83
N GLY A 313 7.76 -33.41 19.16
CA GLY A 313 8.59 -32.62 18.24
C GLY A 313 8.76 -33.25 16.85
N ARG A 314 7.85 -34.15 16.46
CA ARG A 314 7.85 -34.82 15.14
C ARG A 314 6.78 -34.30 14.19
N TYR A 315 6.03 -33.26 14.56
CA TYR A 315 5.01 -32.71 13.68
C TYR A 315 5.65 -32.11 12.42
N GLY A 316 6.61 -31.19 12.57
CA GLY A 316 7.30 -30.58 11.43
C GLY A 316 8.72 -30.17 11.77
N ALA A 317 9.48 -29.72 10.76
CA ALA A 317 10.85 -29.26 10.92
C ALA A 317 11.10 -27.97 10.14
N ILE A 318 11.94 -27.10 10.70
CA ILE A 318 12.26 -25.77 10.17
C ILE A 318 13.78 -25.63 10.13
N ASN A 319 14.32 -25.41 8.93
CA ASN A 319 15.73 -25.09 8.76
C ASN A 319 16.05 -23.72 9.35
N PHE A 320 17.10 -23.66 10.16
CA PHE A 320 17.57 -22.42 10.75
C PHE A 320 18.50 -21.68 9.78
N GLU A 321 18.28 -20.38 9.62
CA GLU A 321 19.09 -19.48 8.81
C GLU A 321 19.31 -18.18 9.62
N ALA A 322 20.55 -17.93 10.04
CA ALA A 322 20.86 -16.74 10.85
C ALA A 322 20.59 -15.45 10.05
N ASN A 323 20.11 -14.43 10.75
CA ASN A 323 19.72 -13.12 10.19
C ASN A 323 18.61 -13.19 9.13
N ALA A 324 17.89 -14.31 9.04
CA ALA A 324 16.79 -14.47 8.10
C ALA A 324 15.44 -14.20 8.76
N SER A 325 14.50 -13.74 7.94
CA SER A 325 13.08 -13.67 8.28
C SER A 325 12.33 -14.65 7.40
N LYS A 326 11.49 -15.47 8.02
CA LYS A 326 10.70 -16.48 7.34
C LYS A 326 9.20 -16.24 7.50
N LEU A 327 8.43 -16.45 6.43
CA LEU A 327 6.97 -16.41 6.43
C LEU A 327 6.42 -17.80 6.08
N PHE A 328 5.78 -18.46 7.03
CA PHE A 328 5.31 -19.84 6.87
C PHE A 328 3.79 -19.96 6.94
N ILE A 329 3.24 -20.79 6.06
CA ILE A 329 1.91 -21.39 6.24
C ILE A 329 2.13 -22.82 6.69
N ILE A 330 1.60 -23.14 7.87
CA ILE A 330 1.70 -24.47 8.44
C ILE A 330 0.33 -25.13 8.33
N LYS A 331 0.29 -26.27 7.64
CA LYS A 331 -0.90 -27.09 7.45
C LYS A 331 -0.73 -28.43 8.13
N ASP A 332 -1.81 -28.95 8.68
CA ASP A 332 -1.84 -30.32 9.14
C ASP A 332 -1.96 -31.31 7.99
N THR A 333 -1.33 -32.46 8.19
CA THR A 333 -1.54 -33.67 7.41
C THR A 333 -1.65 -34.84 8.37
N LYS A 334 -2.28 -35.93 7.91
CA LYS A 334 -2.44 -37.15 8.70
C LYS A 334 -1.53 -38.23 8.11
N ASN A 335 -0.74 -38.86 8.96
CA ASN A 335 0.03 -40.05 8.60
C ASN A 335 -0.48 -41.28 9.32
N LEU A 336 -0.23 -42.43 8.69
CA LEU A 336 -0.42 -43.75 9.27
C LEU A 336 0.96 -44.39 9.44
N ALA A 337 1.32 -44.73 10.68
CA ALA A 337 2.48 -45.57 10.94
C ALA A 337 2.01 -47.02 10.99
N SER A 338 2.27 -47.78 9.93
CA SER A 338 1.94 -49.20 9.84
C SER A 338 2.70 -50.04 10.86
N THR A 339 3.98 -49.72 11.10
CA THR A 339 4.89 -50.46 11.99
C THR A 339 4.49 -50.38 13.46
N THR A 340 4.07 -49.21 13.94
CA THR A 340 3.64 -48.99 15.33
C THR A 340 2.14 -49.05 15.52
N ARG A 341 1.39 -49.31 14.44
CA ARG A 341 -0.07 -49.24 14.40
C ARG A 341 -0.60 -47.98 15.08
N SER A 342 -0.10 -46.80 14.71
CA SER A 342 -0.54 -45.53 15.30
C SER A 342 -0.87 -44.48 14.24
N THR A 343 -1.79 -43.57 14.59
CA THR A 343 -2.02 -42.32 13.85
C THR A 343 -1.26 -41.19 14.52
N TYR A 344 -0.72 -40.29 13.70
CA TYR A 344 -0.11 -39.05 14.18
C TYR A 344 -0.28 -37.94 13.15
N PHE A 345 -0.23 -36.69 13.61
CA PHE A 345 -0.29 -35.52 12.74
C PHE A 345 1.11 -35.11 12.31
N SER A 346 1.28 -34.65 11.08
CA SER A 346 2.47 -33.89 10.69
C SER A 346 2.11 -32.54 10.11
N GLY A 347 3.11 -31.70 9.94
CA GLY A 347 3.02 -30.38 9.37
C GLY A 347 3.59 -30.35 7.97
N ALA A 348 2.79 -29.88 7.01
CA ALA A 348 3.29 -29.37 5.74
C ALA A 348 3.58 -27.86 5.91
N ILE A 349 4.76 -27.41 5.51
CA ILE A 349 5.18 -26.02 5.60
C ILE A 349 5.31 -25.48 4.18
N THR A 350 4.60 -24.39 3.89
CA THR A 350 4.84 -23.57 2.70
C THR A 350 5.63 -22.33 3.11
N ASP A 351 6.84 -22.19 2.56
CA ASP A 351 7.67 -21.01 2.72
C ASP A 351 7.30 -19.95 1.68
N LEU A 352 6.80 -18.81 2.14
CA LEU A 352 6.42 -17.67 1.30
C LEU A 352 7.44 -16.53 1.35
N SER A 353 8.55 -16.71 2.07
CA SER A 353 9.47 -15.62 2.41
C SER A 353 10.01 -14.91 1.19
N GLU A 354 10.32 -15.65 0.12
CA GLU A 354 10.86 -15.09 -1.11
C GLU A 354 9.93 -14.06 -1.78
N TYR A 355 8.63 -14.14 -1.54
CA TYR A 355 7.65 -13.22 -2.14
C TYR A 355 7.48 -11.91 -1.36
N PHE A 356 7.98 -11.85 -0.13
CA PHE A 356 7.86 -10.71 0.78
C PHE A 356 9.22 -10.12 1.18
N ARG A 357 10.30 -10.51 0.50
CA ARG A 357 11.64 -9.93 0.65
C ARG A 357 11.78 -8.57 -0.05
#